data_AF-A0A7V1F8G4-F1
#
_entry.id   AF-A0A7V1F8G4-F1
#
_cell.length_a   1.000
_cell.length_b   1.000
_cell.length_c   1.000
_cell.angle_alpha   90.00
_cell.angle_beta   90.00
_cell.angle_gamma   90.00
#
_symmetry.space_group_name_H-M   'P 1'
#
loop_
_entity.id
_entity.type
_entity.pdbx_description
1 polymer ?
#
loop_
_entity_poly.entity_id
_entity_poly.type
_entity_poly.pdbx_seq_one_letter_code
_entity_poly.pdbx_strand_id
1 'polypeptide(L)' 'MKEEVKYQGRAATRQDVEFIKRLISENPGESRRALSQKLCKAWNWVQPNGALRDMVCRGFMLRLESAGYIKQPPRRFI' A
#
# COMPACT_ATOMS: atom_id res chain seq x y z
N MET A 1 3.76 19.13 -12.29
CA MET A 1 3.02 19.28 -11.02
C MET A 1 2.85 17.88 -10.44
N LYS A 2 3.64 17.51 -9.41
CA LYS A 2 3.55 16.16 -8.82
C LYS A 2 2.39 16.17 -7.83
N GLU A 3 1.25 15.66 -8.26
CA GLU A 3 0.03 15.63 -7.45
C GLU A 3 0.27 14.83 -6.18
N GLU A 4 0.00 15.44 -5.02
CA GLU A 4 -0.05 14.74 -3.75
C GLU A 4 -1.15 13.69 -3.81
N VAL A 5 -0.78 12.41 -3.63
CA VAL A 5 -1.77 11.35 -3.59
C VAL A 5 -2.50 11.41 -2.27
N LYS A 6 -3.70 11.97 -2.27
CA LYS A 6 -4.61 11.94 -1.12
C LYS A 6 -5.51 10.72 -1.17
N TYR A 7 -5.67 10.04 -0.04
CA TYR A 7 -6.53 8.87 0.11
C TYR A 7 -7.10 8.82 1.53
N GLN A 8 -8.43 8.74 1.64
CA GLN A 8 -9.13 8.66 2.94
C GLN A 8 -8.70 9.76 3.94
N GLY A 9 -8.50 10.98 3.45
CA GLY A 9 -8.07 12.13 4.25
C GLY A 9 -6.57 12.20 4.56
N ARG A 10 -5.76 11.19 4.19
CA ARG A 10 -4.29 11.22 4.33
C ARG A 10 -3.62 11.60 3.02
N ALA A 11 -2.62 12.48 3.08
CA ALA A 11 -1.71 12.74 1.97
C ALA A 11 -0.53 11.75 2.01
N ALA A 12 -0.21 11.13 0.88
CA ALA A 12 0.97 10.29 0.74
C ALA A 12 2.21 11.17 0.73
N THR A 13 3.07 10.97 1.71
CA THR A 13 4.38 11.63 1.76
C THR A 13 5.40 10.85 0.93
N ARG A 14 6.55 11.49 0.67
CA ARG A 14 7.67 10.81 0.02
C ARG A 14 8.17 9.61 0.84
N GLN A 15 8.18 9.72 2.17
CA GLN A 15 8.57 8.64 3.08
C GLN A 15 7.58 7.46 3.01
N ASP A 16 6.28 7.74 2.93
CA ASP A 16 5.26 6.70 2.74
C ASP A 16 5.51 5.91 1.44
N VAL A 17 5.83 6.61 0.35
CA VAL A 17 6.12 5.99 -0.95
C VAL A 17 7.40 5.16 -0.91
N GLU A 18 8.48 5.70 -0.32
CA GLU A 18 9.76 4.98 -0.17
C GLU A 18 9.61 3.74 0.70
N PHE A 19 8.84 3.82 1.79
CA PHE A 19 8.49 2.67 2.63
C PHE A 19 7.78 1.58 1.83
N ILE A 20 6.76 1.94 1.05
CA ILE A 20 6.00 0.95 0.26
C ILE A 20 6.86 0.34 -0.85
N LYS A 21 7.72 1.13 -1.51
CA LYS A 21 8.68 0.59 -2.50
C LYS A 21 9.59 -0.45 -1.86
N ARG A 22 10.14 -0.14 -0.68
CA ARG A 22 11.00 -1.04 0.07
C ARG A 22 10.26 -2.32 0.44
N LEU A 23 9.05 -2.20 0.99
CA LEU A 23 8.18 -3.32 1.34
C LEU A 23 7.94 -4.25 0.14
N ILE A 24 7.66 -3.69 -1.05
CA ILE A 24 7.48 -4.48 -2.27
C ILE A 24 8.80 -5.15 -2.70
N SER A 25 9.92 -4.42 -2.66
CA SER A 25 11.22 -4.92 -3.09
C SER A 25 11.76 -6.05 -2.20
N GLU A 26 11.50 -5.98 -0.89
CA GLU A 26 11.89 -7.02 0.07
C GLU A 26 11.01 -8.27 -0.05
N ASN A 27 9.88 -8.18 -0.75
CA ASN A 27 8.87 -9.23 -0.82
C ASN A 27 8.42 -9.52 -2.28
N PRO A 28 9.34 -9.88 -3.19
CA PRO A 28 9.04 -10.02 -4.62
C PRO A 28 8.07 -11.18 -4.93
N GLY A 29 8.03 -12.21 -4.07
CA GLY A 29 7.16 -13.38 -4.24
C GLY A 29 5.72 -13.17 -3.77
N GLU A 30 5.46 -12.10 -3.01
CA GLU A 30 4.18 -11.90 -2.33
C GLU A 30 3.08 -11.39 -3.28
N SER A 31 1.85 -11.78 -2.99
CA SER A 31 0.69 -11.25 -3.71
C SER A 31 0.40 -9.80 -3.29
N ARG A 32 -0.31 -9.05 -4.15
CA ARG A 32 -0.79 -7.70 -3.80
C ARG A 32 -1.58 -7.68 -2.49
N ARG A 33 -2.36 -8.72 -2.21
CA ARG A 33 -3.13 -8.87 -0.96
C ARG A 33 -2.23 -9.07 0.27
N ALA A 34 -1.19 -9.90 0.14
CA ALA A 34 -0.25 -10.12 1.24
C ALA A 34 0.53 -8.83 1.55
N LEU A 35 0.96 -8.10 0.52
CA LEU A 35 1.62 -6.80 0.68
C LEU A 35 0.71 -5.76 1.36
N SER A 36 -0.57 -5.66 0.98
CA SER A 36 -1.49 -4.73 1.65
C SER A 36 -1.72 -5.09 3.11
N GLN A 37 -1.74 -6.38 3.46
CA GLN A 37 -1.84 -6.82 4.86
C GLN A 37 -0.57 -6.49 5.66
N LYS A 38 0.62 -6.70 5.08
CA LYS A 38 1.89 -6.32 5.72
C LYS A 38 1.96 -4.80 5.94
N LEU A 39 1.54 -4.01 4.95
CA LEU A 39 1.43 -2.56 5.08
C LEU A 39 0.49 -2.18 6.22
N CYS A 40 -0.70 -2.79 6.29
CA CYS A 40 -1.65 -2.53 7.37
C CYS A 40 -1.07 -2.81 8.75
N LYS A 41 -0.31 -3.91 8.91
CA LYS A 41 0.37 -4.22 10.18
C LYS A 41 1.46 -3.19 10.49
N ALA A 42 2.32 -2.88 9.52
CA ALA A 42 3.43 -1.95 9.72
C ALA A 42 2.98 -0.54 10.09
N TRP A 43 1.84 -0.09 9.55
CA TRP A 43 1.28 1.24 9.81
C TRP A 43 0.22 1.24 10.91
N ASN A 44 0.01 0.10 11.57
CA ASN A 44 -1.05 -0.10 12.55
C ASN A 44 -2.45 0.32 12.03
N TRP A 45 -2.71 0.12 10.74
CA TRP A 45 -4.02 0.32 10.11
C TRP A 45 -4.90 -0.90 10.36
N VAL A 46 -5.27 -1.02 11.62
CA VAL A 46 -6.12 -2.08 12.16
C VAL A 46 -7.37 -1.46 12.76
N GLN A 47 -8.42 -2.26 12.85
CA GLN A 47 -9.63 -1.94 13.58
C GLN A 47 -9.38 -2.12 15.09
N PRO A 48 -10.23 -1.54 15.96
CA PRO A 48 -10.11 -1.73 17.42
C PRO A 48 -10.15 -3.20 17.87
N ASN A 49 -10.78 -4.07 17.08
CA ASN A 49 -10.83 -5.52 17.32
C ASN A 49 -9.60 -6.29 16.77
N GLY A 50 -8.57 -5.58 16.29
CA GLY A 50 -7.36 -6.18 15.73
C GLY A 50 -7.46 -6.63 14.26
N ALA A 51 -8.64 -6.55 13.64
CA ALA A 51 -8.79 -6.91 12.23
C ALA A 51 -8.09 -5.89 11.32
N LEU A 52 -7.36 -6.37 10.30
CA LEU A 52 -6.66 -5.48 9.35
C LEU A 52 -7.66 -4.69 8.50
N ARG A 53 -7.35 -3.42 8.23
CA ARG A 53 -8.08 -2.62 7.23
C ARG A 53 -7.50 -2.84 5.83
N ASP A 54 -7.40 -4.10 5.42
CA ASP A 54 -6.69 -4.52 4.21
C ASP A 54 -7.22 -3.85 2.94
N MET A 55 -8.53 -3.62 2.83
CA MET A 55 -9.16 -2.89 1.73
C MET A 55 -8.71 -1.42 1.67
N VAL A 56 -8.48 -0.77 2.81
CA VAL A 56 -7.96 0.62 2.88
C VAL A 56 -6.50 0.65 2.44
N CYS A 57 -5.65 -0.24 2.98
CA CYS A 57 -4.25 -0.34 2.55
C CYS A 57 -4.15 -0.66 1.05
N ARG A 58 -4.97 -1.59 0.55
CA ARG A 58 -5.00 -1.97 -0.86
C ARG A 58 -5.44 -0.80 -1.74
N GLY A 59 -6.48 -0.06 -1.36
CA GLY A 59 -6.93 1.12 -2.10
C GLY A 59 -5.86 2.22 -2.14
N PHE A 60 -5.14 2.43 -1.05
CA PHE A 60 -4.03 3.36 -0.99
C PHE A 60 -2.91 2.98 -1.96
N MET A 61 -2.45 1.72 -1.92
CA MET A 61 -1.42 1.22 -2.84
C MET A 61 -1.87 1.31 -4.31
N LEU A 62 -3.13 1.03 -4.62
CA LEU A 62 -3.68 1.19 -5.96
C LEU A 62 -3.67 2.66 -6.43
N ARG A 63 -4.01 3.61 -5.55
CA ARG A 63 -3.96 5.04 -5.86
C ARG A 63 -2.53 5.50 -6.16
N LEU A 64 -1.56 5.02 -5.38
CA LEU A 64 -0.14 5.29 -5.62
C LEU A 64 0.38 4.68 -6.92
N GLU A 65 -0.05 3.46 -7.26
CA GLU A 65 0.29 2.80 -8.52
C GLU A 65 -0.30 3.56 -9.71
N SER A 66 -1.58 3.96 -9.62
CA SER A 66 -2.27 4.73 -10.66
C SER A 66 -1.62 6.09 -10.91
N ALA A 67 -1.03 6.70 -9.89
CA ALA A 67 -0.30 7.96 -10.00
C ALA A 67 1.20 7.77 -10.34
N GLY A 68 1.64 6.53 -10.59
CA GLY A 68 3.00 6.23 -11.03
C GLY A 68 4.07 6.27 -9.92
N TYR A 69 3.67 6.40 -8.65
CA TYR A 69 4.62 6.49 -7.54
C TYR A 69 5.24 5.15 -7.16
N ILE A 70 4.48 4.05 -7.29
CA ILE A 70 4.95 2.68 -6.99
C ILE A 70 4.57 1.74 -8.13
N LYS A 71 5.26 0.60 -8.23
CA LYS A 71 4.91 -0.49 -9.15
C LYS A 71 4.58 -1.73 -8.32
N GLN A 72 3.33 -2.20 -8.36
CA GLN A 72 2.95 -3.40 -7.64
C GLN A 72 3.29 -4.65 -8.46
N PRO A 73 3.44 -5.84 -7.81
CA PRO A 73 3.61 -7.09 -8.53
C PRO A 73 2.47 -7.32 -9.54
N PRO A 74 2.68 -8.11 -10.60
CA PRO A 74 1.62 -8.43 -11.55
C PRO A 74 0.42 -9.06 -10.83
N ARG A 75 -0.79 -8.79 -11.34
CA ARG A 75 -1.99 -9.44 -10.82
C ARG A 75 -1.86 -10.94 -11.09
N ARG A 76 -1.95 -11.75 -10.03
CA ARG A 76 -2.06 -13.20 -10.16
C ARG A 76 -3.54 -13.56 -10.06
N PHE A 77 -4.07 -14.23 -11.07
CA PHE A 77 -5.35 -14.91 -11.02
C PHE A 77 -5.02 -16.32 -10.53
N ILE A 78 -5.17 -16.55 -9.24
CA ILE A 78 -5.05 -17.88 -8.62
C ILE A 78 -6.43 -18.22 -8.07
#